data_AF-A0A8T4YPS1-F1
#
_entry.id   AF-A0A8T4YPS1-F1
#
_cell.length_a   1.000
_cell.length_b   1.000
_cell.length_c   1.000
_cell.angle_alpha   90.00
_cell.angle_beta   90.00
_cell.angle_gamma   90.00
#
_symmetry.space_group_name_H-M   'P 1'
#
loop_
_entity.id
_entity.type
_entity.pdbx_description
1 polymer ?
#
loop_
_entity_poly.entity_id
_entity_poly.type
_entity_poly.pdbx_seq_one_letter_code
_entity_poly.pdbx_strand_id
1 'polypeptide(L)' 'SNAPQKLKEVALKACSVVGKGLYGVDIKEVNGDYVVVEANDNPSIYRGQEDLRDKDIYERIIRFLAE' A
#
# COMPACT_ATOMS: atom_id res chain seq x y z
N SER A 1 -9.58 -6.95 1.35
CA SER A 1 -9.67 -6.34 0.01
C SER A 1 -9.79 -7.43 -1.05
N ASN A 2 -10.54 -7.19 -2.14
CA ASN A 2 -10.74 -8.14 -3.25
C ASN A 2 -9.61 -8.08 -4.29
N ALA A 3 -8.39 -7.72 -3.89
CA ALA A 3 -7.24 -7.64 -4.80
C ALA A 3 -6.68 -9.05 -5.11
N PRO A 4 -6.20 -9.30 -6.35
CA PRO A 4 -5.51 -10.53 -6.72
C PRO A 4 -4.36 -10.87 -5.75
N GLN A 5 -4.16 -12.16 -5.48
CA GLN A 5 -3.13 -12.58 -4.53
C GLN A 5 -1.71 -12.18 -4.98
N LYS A 6 -1.38 -12.43 -6.25
CA LYS A 6 -0.09 -12.06 -6.84
C LYS A 6 0.20 -10.55 -6.74
N LEU A 7 -0.82 -9.70 -6.90
CA LEU A 7 -0.69 -8.25 -6.72
C LEU A 7 -0.28 -7.90 -5.29
N LYS A 8 -0.95 -8.51 -4.29
CA LYS A 8 -0.64 -8.28 -2.87
C LYS A 8 0.77 -8.74 -2.51
N GLU A 9 1.19 -9.89 -3.03
CA GLU A 9 2.55 -10.42 -2.81
C GLU A 9 3.62 -9.50 -3.40
N VAL A 10 3.43 -9.01 -4.63
CA VAL A 10 4.33 -8.06 -5.28
C VAL A 10 4.41 -6.74 -4.49
N ALA A 11 3.26 -6.20 -4.06
CA ALA A 11 3.19 -4.98 -3.25
C ALA A 11 3.95 -5.13 -1.92
N LEU A 12 3.69 -6.19 -1.17
CA LEU A 12 4.37 -6.44 0.11
C LEU A 12 5.87 -6.64 -0.07
N LYS A 13 6.29 -7.36 -1.11
CA LYS A 13 7.71 -7.56 -1.40
C LYS A 13 8.40 -6.23 -1.71
N ALA A 14 7.77 -5.36 -2.49
CA ALA A 14 8.30 -4.03 -2.80
C ALA A 14 8.56 -3.22 -1.51
N CYS A 15 7.57 -3.14 -0.62
CA CYS A 15 7.70 -2.38 0.62
C CYS A 15 8.71 -3.01 1.60
N SER A 16 8.83 -4.34 1.63
CA SER A 16 9.74 -5.05 2.55
C SER A 16 11.23 -4.77 2.34
N VAL A 17 11.63 -4.29 1.15
CA VAL A 17 13.03 -3.97 0.84
C VAL A 17 13.51 -2.74 1.62
N VAL A 18 12.62 -1.80 1.92
CA VAL A 18 12.96 -0.55 2.60
C VAL A 18 12.98 -0.73 4.12
N GLY A 19 11.96 -1.40 4.66
CA GLY A 19 11.86 -1.70 6.09
C GLY A 19 10.43 -1.67 6.62
N LYS A 20 10.29 -1.42 7.92
CA LYS A 20 8.99 -1.22 8.57
C LYS A 20 8.59 0.24 8.47
N GLY A 21 7.36 0.51 8.04
CA GLY A 21 6.86 1.86 7.83
C GLY A 21 5.54 1.86 7.07
N LEU A 22 5.04 3.06 6.79
CA LEU A 22 3.89 3.27 5.92
C LEU A 22 4.41 3.54 4.51
N TYR A 23 4.05 2.70 3.55
CA TYR A 23 4.50 2.83 2.17
C TYR A 23 3.31 2.80 1.21
N GLY A 24 3.35 3.66 0.20
CA GLY A 24 2.54 3.54 -1.02
C GLY A 24 3.36 2.86 -2.10
N VAL A 25 2.74 1.96 -2.85
CA VAL A 25 3.39 1.29 -3.99
C VAL A 25 2.49 1.35 -5.21
N ASP A 26 3.04 1.86 -6.30
CA ASP A 26 2.37 1.90 -7.60
C ASP A 26 2.78 0.68 -8.41
N ILE A 27 1.79 -0.06 -8.88
CA ILE A 27 1.97 -1.30 -9.63
C ILE A 27 1.20 -1.22 -10.93
N LYS A 28 1.87 -1.57 -12.03
CA LYS A 28 1.26 -1.71 -13.35
C LYS A 28 1.08 -3.18 -13.69
N GLU A 29 -0.10 -3.54 -14.17
CA GLU A 29 -0.32 -4.84 -14.81
C GLU A 29 0.08 -4.77 -16.29
N VAL A 30 0.96 -5.67 -16.72
CA VAL A 30 1.44 -5.80 -18.09
C VAL A 30 1.44 -7.28 -18.46
N ASN A 31 0.66 -7.67 -19.48
CA ASN A 31 0.57 -9.06 -19.97
C ASN A 31 0.24 -10.09 -18.87
N GLY A 32 -0.55 -9.73 -17.86
CA GLY A 32 -0.91 -10.60 -16.73
C GLY A 32 0.15 -10.70 -15.63
N ASP A 33 1.24 -9.94 -15.75
CA ASP A 33 2.25 -9.77 -14.71
C ASP A 33 2.12 -8.41 -14.02
N TYR A 34 2.52 -8.35 -12.75
CA TYR A 34 2.51 -7.15 -11.92
C TYR A 34 3.93 -6.61 -11.77
N VAL A 35 4.14 -5.37 -12.22
CA VAL A 35 5.46 -4.69 -12.21
C VAL A 35 5.38 -3.47 -11.30
N VAL A 36 6.33 -3.37 -10.36
CA VAL A 36 6.46 -2.21 -9.47
C VAL A 36 6.99 -1.02 -10.28
N VAL A 37 6.36 0.13 -10.11
CA VAL A 37 6.75 1.40 -10.76
C VAL A 37 7.41 2.32 -9.74
N GLU A 38 6.78 2.51 -8.58
CA GLU A 38 7.24 3.39 -7.51
C GLU A 38 6.93 2.77 -6.15
N ALA A 39 7.83 2.99 -5.18
CA ALA A 39 7.55 2.81 -3.76
C ALA A 39 7.91 4.12 -3.03
N ASN A 40 6.96 4.65 -2.26
CA ASN A 40 7.05 5.94 -1.59
C ASN A 40 6.81 5.76 -0.09
N ASP A 41 7.72 6.26 0.74
CA ASP A 41 7.74 6.14 2.20
C ASP A 41 6.90 7.21 2.92
N ASN A 42 6.39 8.20 2.18
CA ASN A 42 5.43 9.19 2.65
C ASN A 42 4.22 9.26 1.71
N PRO A 43 3.43 8.17 1.62
CA PRO A 43 2.29 8.14 0.72
C PRO A 43 1.21 9.13 1.16
N SER A 44 0.53 9.71 0.18
CA SER A 44 -0.65 10.54 0.45
C SER A 44 -1.88 9.67 0.67
N ILE A 45 -2.70 10.04 1.66
CA ILE A 45 -4.03 9.48 1.90
C ILE A 45 -5.00 10.63 1.71
N TYR A 46 -5.89 10.50 0.72
CA TYR A 46 -6.78 11.58 0.33
C TYR A 46 -8.16 11.39 0.94
N ARG A 47 -8.69 12.48 1.50
CA ARG A 47 -10.06 12.54 1.99
C ARG A 47 -11.04 12.21 0.87
N GLY A 48 -11.96 11.29 1.14
CA GLY A 48 -12.97 10.83 0.20
C GLY A 48 -12.48 9.74 -0.76
N GLN A 49 -11.23 9.27 -0.65
CA GLN A 49 -10.67 8.21 -1.49
C GLN A 49 -10.39 6.95 -0.67
N GLU A 50 -9.21 6.84 -0.06
CA GLU A 50 -8.82 5.67 0.72
C GLU A 50 -9.71 5.53 1.97
N ASP A 51 -9.96 6.63 2.67
CA ASP A 51 -10.81 6.69 3.87
C ASP A 51 -12.32 6.52 3.58
N LEU A 52 -12.71 6.56 2.31
CA LEU A 52 -14.06 6.18 1.91
C LEU A 52 -14.24 4.66 1.99
N ARG A 53 -13.18 3.91 1.67
CA ARG A 53 -13.17 2.43 1.55
C ARG A 53 -12.66 1.73 2.81
N ASP A 54 -11.73 2.35 3.53
CA ASP A 54 -11.10 1.84 4.75
C ASP A 54 -11.34 2.85 5.88
N LYS A 55 -12.44 2.65 6.63
CA LYS A 55 -12.97 3.65 7.57
C LYS A 55 -12.10 3.86 8.80
N ASP A 56 -11.28 2.88 9.13
CA ASP A 56 -10.38 2.84 10.28
C ASP A 56 -8.90 3.04 9.88
N ILE A 57 -8.62 3.39 8.63
CA ILE A 57 -7.26 3.56 8.11
C ILE A 57 -6.40 4.51 8.96
N TYR A 58 -6.96 5.65 9.38
CA TYR A 58 -6.25 6.62 10.20
C TYR A 58 -5.93 6.07 11.60
N GLU A 59 -6.87 5.36 12.23
CA GLU A 59 -6.64 4.73 13.54
C GLU A 59 -5.52 3.70 13.44
N ARG A 60 -5.55 2.84 12.41
CA ARG A 60 -4.53 1.80 12.19
C ARG A 60 -3.15 2.40 11.95
N ILE A 61 -3.06 3.49 11.18
CA ILE A 61 -1.80 4.20 10.95
C ILE A 61 -1.28 4.82 12.24
N ILE A 62 -2.12 5.55 12.98
CA ILE A 62 -1.73 6.19 14.24
C ILE A 62 -1.26 5.14 15.25
N ARG A 63 -2.01 4.05 15.41
CA ARG A 63 -1.66 2.94 16.29
C ARG A 63 -0.31 2.34 15.92
N PHE A 64 -0.08 2.05 14.65
CA PHE A 64 1.19 1.49 14.18
C PHE A 64 2.39 2.42 14.40
N LEU A 65 2.20 3.74 14.28
CA LEU A 65 3.28 4.72 14.44
C LEU A 65 3.55 5.12 15.90
N ALA A 66 2.58 4.90 16.79
CA ALA A 66 2.67 5.24 18.21
C ALA A 66 3.20 4.07 19.08
N GLU A 67 3.26 2.86 18.52
CA GLU A 67 3.84 1.65 19.11
C GLU A 67 5.30 1.46 18.68
#